data_AF-A0A212K8Z1-F1
#
_entry.id   AF-A0A212K8Z1-F1
#
_cell.length_a   1.000
_cell.length_b   1.000
_cell.length_c   1.000
_cell.angle_alpha   90.00
_cell.angle_beta   90.00
_cell.angle_gamma   90.00
#
_symmetry.space_group_name_H-M   'P 1'
#
loop_
_entity.id
_entity.type
_entity.pdbx_description
1 polymer ?
#
loop_
_entity_poly.entity_id
_entity_poly.type
_entity_poly.pdbx_seq_one_letter_code
_entity_poly.pdbx_strand_id
1 'polypeptide(L)' 'MRHCRSFYKQEAFWPIKFYDVGALVWFARIIEWEFPGFAVGRCLPELYKAQQVLEERGCIEGRIHRFVIVAKK' A
#
# COMPACT_ATOMS: atom_id res chain seq x y z
N MET A 1 16.99 -30.87 -17.82
CA MET A 1 15.62 -30.54 -18.30
C MET A 1 15.13 -29.33 -17.51
N ARG A 2 15.24 -28.12 -18.07
CA ARG A 2 14.77 -26.89 -17.44
C ARG A 2 13.26 -26.79 -17.68
N HIS A 3 12.48 -27.01 -16.62
CA HIS A 3 11.04 -26.71 -16.64
C HIS A 3 10.86 -25.19 -16.79
N CYS A 4 10.57 -24.75 -18.02
CA CYS A 4 10.12 -23.40 -18.30
C CYS A 4 8.66 -23.31 -17.79
N ARG A 5 8.48 -22.87 -16.54
CA ARG A 5 7.14 -22.61 -15.99
C ARG A 5 6.64 -21.27 -16.53
N SER A 6 5.52 -21.35 -17.26
CA SER A 6 4.77 -20.24 -17.84
C SER A 6 4.40 -19.18 -16.78
N PHE A 7 4.92 -17.96 -16.90
CA PHE A 7 4.62 -16.80 -16.04
C PHE A 7 3.42 -16.02 -16.59
N TYR A 8 2.20 -16.55 -16.50
CA TYR A 8 1.01 -15.78 -16.84
C TYR A 8 -0.01 -15.96 -15.71
N LYS A 9 -0.33 -14.86 -15.01
CA LYS A 9 -1.22 -14.73 -13.84
C LYS A 9 -0.59 -14.99 -12.47
N GLN A 10 0.24 -14.06 -11.99
CA GLN A 10 0.54 -13.93 -10.56
C GLN A 10 0.00 -12.57 -10.08
N GLU A 11 -1.24 -12.54 -9.60
CA GLU A 11 -1.71 -11.46 -8.74
C GLU A 11 -1.04 -11.66 -7.38
N ALA A 12 -0.17 -10.73 -6.99
CA ALA A 12 0.59 -10.83 -5.75
C ALA A 12 -0.07 -9.95 -4.69
N PHE A 13 -0.58 -10.58 -3.64
CA PHE A 13 -1.15 -9.91 -2.47
C PHE A 13 -0.08 -9.84 -1.39
N TRP A 14 0.71 -8.76 -1.43
CA TRP A 14 1.65 -8.46 -0.36
C TRP A 14 1.17 -7.24 0.40
N PRO A 15 0.86 -7.36 1.70
CA PRO A 15 0.49 -6.22 2.49
C PRO A 15 1.67 -5.26 2.58
N ILE A 16 1.40 -3.97 2.43
CA ILE A 16 2.37 -2.94 2.78
C ILE A 16 2.27 -2.68 4.28
N LYS A 17 3.40 -2.46 4.93
CA LYS A 17 3.46 -2.14 6.35
C LYS A 17 4.09 -0.77 6.53
N PHE A 18 3.43 0.08 7.30
CA PHE A 18 3.95 1.37 7.73
C PHE A 18 4.27 1.28 9.22
N TYR A 19 5.49 1.68 9.58
CA TYR A 19 5.96 1.73 10.97
C TYR A 19 6.00 3.17 11.50
N ASP A 20 5.50 4.11 10.69
CA ASP A 20 5.44 5.53 10.98
C ASP A 20 4.20 6.12 10.28
N VAL A 21 3.46 6.98 10.97
CA VAL A 21 2.28 7.65 10.40
C VAL A 21 2.70 8.68 9.35
N GLY A 22 3.87 9.31 9.50
CA GLY A 22 4.42 10.21 8.49
C GLY A 22 4.67 9.51 7.14
N ALA A 23 5.17 8.27 7.15
CA ALA A 23 5.34 7.45 5.96
C ALA A 23 4.01 7.14 5.26
N LEU A 24 2.95 6.85 6.03
CA LEU A 24 1.59 6.68 5.50
C LEU A 24 1.07 7.98 4.87
N VAL A 25 1.26 9.12 5.55
CA VAL A 25 0.86 10.44 5.03
C VAL A 25 1.59 10.78 3.74
N TRP A 26 2.90 10.54 3.70
CA TRP A 26 3.70 10.77 2.49
C TRP A 26 3.24 9.90 1.32
N PHE A 27 2.96 8.62 1.59
CA PHE A 27 2.43 7.68 0.60
C PHE A 27 1.09 8.16 0.02
N ALA A 28 0.13 8.53 0.88
CA ALA A 28 -1.17 9.04 0.46
C ALA A 28 -1.09 10.36 -0.32
N ARG A 29 -0.07 11.20 -0.04
CA ARG A 29 0.16 12.45 -0.80
C ARG A 29 0.69 12.23 -2.21
N ILE A 30 1.49 11.20 -2.44
CA ILE A 30 2.13 10.96 -3.75
C ILE A 30 1.19 10.23 -4.69
N ILE A 31 0.35 9.34 -4.16
CA ILE A 31 -0.59 8.54 -4.94
C ILE A 31 -1.96 9.22 -4.95
N GLU A 32 -2.01 10.43 -5.53
CA GLU A 32 -3.23 11.25 -5.54
C GLU A 32 -4.41 10.56 -6.25
N TRP A 33 -4.14 9.69 -7.23
CA TRP A 33 -5.19 8.95 -7.92
C TRP A 33 -5.86 7.89 -7.04
N GLU A 34 -5.18 7.38 -6.03
CA GLU A 34 -5.73 6.42 -5.07
C GLU A 34 -6.43 7.16 -3.91
N PHE A 35 -5.91 8.32 -3.52
CA PHE A 35 -6.44 9.14 -2.42
C PHE A 35 -6.78 10.57 -2.88
N PRO A 36 -7.78 10.72 -3.77
CA PRO A 36 -8.11 12.02 -4.33
C PRO A 36 -8.56 12.98 -3.21
N GLY A 37 -7.92 14.14 -3.15
CA GLY A 37 -8.22 15.13 -2.12
C GLY A 37 -7.71 14.77 -0.72
N PHE A 38 -6.70 13.90 -0.61
CA PHE A 38 -6.04 13.71 0.67
C PHE A 38 -5.45 15.03 1.20
N ALA A 39 -5.71 15.35 2.46
CA ALA A 39 -5.04 16.43 3.17
C ALA A 39 -4.98 16.09 4.66
N VAL A 40 -3.80 16.27 5.25
CA VAL A 40 -3.56 15.97 6.68
C VAL A 40 -4.61 16.62 7.57
N GLY A 41 -4.91 17.91 7.35
CA GLY A 41 -5.89 18.64 8.15
C GLY A 41 -7.31 18.05 8.10
N ARG A 42 -7.72 17.49 6.96
CA ARG A 42 -9.05 16.87 6.78
C ARG A 42 -9.14 15.47 7.36
N CYS A 43 -8.01 14.77 7.49
CA CYS A 43 -7.92 13.38 7.91
C CYS A 43 -7.24 13.21 9.28
N LEU A 44 -7.08 14.30 10.04
CA LEU A 44 -6.42 14.30 11.35
C LEU A 44 -6.99 13.25 12.32
N PRO A 45 -8.33 13.13 12.50
CA PRO A 45 -8.93 12.11 13.36
C PRO A 45 -8.55 10.68 12.96
N GLU A 46 -8.49 10.39 11.67
CA GLU A 46 -8.14 9.10 11.09
C GLU A 46 -6.65 8.81 11.25
N LEU A 47 -5.80 9.83 11.14
CA LEU A 47 -4.36 9.71 11.40
C LEU A 47 -4.08 9.43 12.87
N TYR A 48 -4.86 9.98 13.80
CA TYR A 48 -4.76 9.59 15.21
C TYR A 48 -5.16 8.14 15.44
N LYS A 49 -6.20 7.65 14.78
CA LYS A 49 -6.54 6.22 14.82
C LYS A 49 -5.42 5.36 14.24
N ALA A 50 -4.80 5.81 13.15
CA ALA A 50 -3.66 5.12 12.56
C ALA A 50 -2.47 5.06 13.55
N GLN A 51 -2.21 6.14 14.28
CA GLN A 51 -1.21 6.16 15.36
C GLN A 51 -1.56 5.18 16.49
N GLN A 52 -2.81 5.12 16.93
CA GLN A 52 -3.25 4.15 17.94
C GLN A 52 -3.03 2.70 17.47
N VAL A 53 -3.36 2.41 16.21
CA VAL A 53 -3.11 1.08 15.61
C VAL A 53 -1.62 0.77 15.56
N LEU A 54 -0.78 1.75 15.22
CA LEU A 54 0.68 1.60 15.22
C LEU A 54 1.21 1.29 16.63
N GLU A 55 0.72 1.97 17.66
CA GLU A 55 1.11 1.73 19.05
C GLU A 55 0.66 0.36 19.57
N GLU A 56 -0.55 -0.07 19.22
CA GLU A 56 -1.10 -1.36 19.65
C GLU A 56 -0.49 -2.56 18.92
N ARG A 57 -0.27 -2.44 17.60
CA ARG A 57 0.09 -3.56 16.73
C ARG A 57 1.53 -3.52 16.24
N GLY A 58 2.24 -2.42 16.49
CA GLY A 58 3.60 -2.17 16.01
C GLY A 58 3.70 -1.81 14.52
N CYS A 59 2.61 -1.91 13.74
CA CYS A 59 2.57 -1.48 12.35
C CYS A 59 1.13 -1.23 11.87
N ILE A 60 1.02 -0.39 10.83
CA ILE A 60 -0.22 -0.18 10.07
C ILE A 60 -0.11 -0.99 8.78
N GLU A 61 -1.05 -1.90 8.53
CA GLU A 61 -1.05 -2.74 7.34
C GLU A 61 -2.04 -2.22 6.28
N GLY A 62 -1.55 -1.97 5.07
CA GLY A 62 -2.37 -1.68 3.89
C GLY A 62 -2.43 -2.89 2.95
N ARG A 63 -3.57 -3.10 2.30
CA ARG A 63 -3.71 -4.14 1.26
C ARG A 63 -3.34 -3.53 -0.09
N ILE A 64 -2.41 -4.16 -0.80
CA ILE A 64 -2.03 -3.76 -2.16
C ILE A 64 -2.28 -4.93 -3.11
N HIS A 65 -2.92 -4.61 -4.22
CA HIS A 65 -3.12 -5.52 -5.35
C HIS A 65 -2.13 -5.15 -6.45
N ARG A 66 -1.15 -6.01 -6.75
CA ARG A 66 -0.20 -5.79 -7.85
C ARG A 66 -0.49 -6.76 -8.99
N PHE A 67 -0.73 -6.18 -10.17
CA PHE A 67 -0.86 -6.91 -11.43
C PHE A 67 0.40 -6.72 -12.28
N VAL A 68 0.87 -7.79 -12.92
CA VAL A 68 1.97 -7.75 -13.88
C VAL A 68 1.38 -7.83 -15.29
N ILE A 69 1.60 -6.79 -16.09
CA ILE A 69 1.23 -6.76 -17.51
C ILE A 69 2.50 -7.04 -18.32
N VAL A 70 2.48 -8.10 -19.12
CA VAL A 70 3.58 -8.43 -20.04
C VAL A 70 3.13 -8.13 -21.45
N ALA A 71 3.77 -7.15 -22.09
CA ALA A 71 3.58 -6.88 -23.51
C ALA A 71 4.52 -7.76 -24.33
N LYS A 72 3.97 -8.45 -25.35
CA LYS A 72 4.75 -9.08 -26.42
C LYS A 72 4.58 -8.28 -27.70
N LYS A 73 5.65 -8.16 -28.46
CA LYS A 73 5.66 -7.53 -29.78
C LYS A 73 4.87 -8.36 -30.79
#